data_AF-A0A3D2H688-F1
#
_entry.id   AF-A0A3D2H688-F1
#
_cell.length_a   1.000
_cell.length_b   1.000
_cell.length_c   1.000
_cell.angle_alpha   90.00
_cell.angle_beta   90.00
_cell.angle_gamma   90.00
#
_symmetry.space_group_name_H-M   'P 1'
#
loop_
_entity.id
_entity.type
_entity.pdbx_description
1 polymer ?
#
loop_
_entity_poly.entity_id
_entity_poly.type
_entity_poly.pdbx_seq_one_letter_code
_entity_poly.pdbx_strand_id
1 'polypeptide(L)'
;MSDKIKLLFAFLLVVAGIAGYYYLHDSAAVLRLLSVLAGVLLAVGVASTSESGRQFIAFGRDSIAEAKRVVWPTRKETLQTTGVVILFAITMALFLWLVDASLMTMVNKLMGRAE
;
A
#
# COMPACT_ATOMS: atom_id res chain seq x y z
N MET A 1 30.31 2.50 11.50
CA MET A 1 30.59 1.13 11.00
C MET A 1 29.89 0.05 11.82
N SER A 2 29.82 0.19 13.15
CA SER A 2 29.13 -0.75 14.05
C SER A 2 27.66 -1.03 13.68
N ASP A 3 26.87 -0.02 13.26
CA ASP A 3 25.47 -0.24 12.88
C ASP A 3 25.29 -1.07 11.61
N LYS A 4 26.19 -0.92 10.62
CA LYS A 4 26.17 -1.76 9.42
C LYS A 4 26.44 -3.22 9.78
N ILE A 5 27.31 -3.47 10.76
CA ILE A 5 27.62 -4.83 11.25
C ILE A 5 26.42 -5.42 11.99
N LYS A 6 25.75 -4.64 12.85
CA LYS A 6 24.53 -5.08 13.56
C LYS A 6 23.37 -5.39 12.59
N LEU A 7 23.22 -4.59 11.53
CA LEU A 7 22.20 -4.82 10.50
C LEU A 7 22.54 -6.03 9.62
N LEU A 8 23.81 -6.21 9.24
CA LEU A 8 24.27 -7.41 8.55
C LEU A 8 24.02 -8.66 9.41
N PHE A 9 24.28 -8.58 10.72
CA PHE A 9 24.03 -9.66 11.66
C PHE A 9 22.52 -9.97 11.80
N ALA A 10 21.68 -8.94 11.88
CA ALA A 10 20.22 -9.11 11.86
C ALA A 10 19.74 -9.77 10.57
N PHE A 11 20.30 -9.39 9.41
CA PHE A 11 19.99 -10.03 8.13
C PHE A 11 20.40 -11.51 8.13
N LEU A 12 21.59 -11.84 8.63
CA LEU A 12 22.04 -13.22 8.77
C LEU A 12 21.16 -14.06 9.70
N LEU A 13 20.61 -13.47 10.77
CA LEU A 13 19.66 -14.15 11.66
C LEU A 13 18.35 -14.50 10.95
N VAL A 14 17.84 -13.62 10.08
CA VAL A 14 16.67 -13.93 9.24
C VAL A 14 16.98 -15.04 8.26
N VAL A 15 18.12 -14.96 7.57
CA VAL A 15 18.56 -16.00 6.63
C VAL A 15 18.74 -17.34 7.34
N ALA A 16 19.28 -17.36 8.55
CA ALA A 16 19.42 -18.56 9.37
C ALA A 16 18.05 -19.14 9.78
N GLY A 17 17.07 -18.30 10.13
CA GLY A 17 15.70 -18.74 10.41
C GLY A 17 15.01 -19.35 9.19
N ILE A 18 15.20 -18.76 8.01
CA ILE A 18 14.69 -19.28 6.74
C ILE A 18 15.42 -20.57 6.34
N ALA A 19 16.74 -20.65 6.52
CA ALA A 19 17.50 -21.89 6.30
C ALA A 19 17.01 -23.00 7.24
N GLY A 20 16.71 -22.67 8.51
CA GLY A 20 16.09 -23.58 9.46
C GLY A 20 14.76 -24.16 8.94
N TYR A 21 13.93 -23.35 8.28
CA TYR A 21 12.70 -23.82 7.65
C TYR A 21 12.95 -24.89 6.57
N TYR A 22 13.98 -24.72 5.74
CA TYR A 22 14.32 -25.67 4.68
C TYR A 22 14.98 -26.95 5.21
N TYR A 23 15.82 -26.85 6.24
CA TYR A 23 16.46 -28.03 6.85
C TYR A 23 15.47 -28.89 7.64
N LEU A 24 14.44 -28.29 8.25
CA LEU A 24 13.40 -29.00 9.00
C LEU A 24 12.23 -29.47 8.11
N HIS A 25 12.50 -29.78 6.84
CA HIS A 25 11.51 -30.23 5.86
C HIS A 25 10.80 -31.55 6.22
N ASP A 26 11.39 -32.42 7.04
CA ASP A 26 10.73 -33.67 7.47
C ASP A 26 10.04 -33.56 8.84
N SER A 27 10.12 -32.40 9.49
CA SER A 27 9.49 -32.17 10.80
C SER A 27 8.10 -31.55 10.70
N ALA A 28 7.35 -31.58 11.81
CA ALA A 28 6.04 -30.96 11.94
C ALA A 28 6.05 -29.48 11.54
N ALA A 29 4.98 -29.03 10.87
CA ALA A 29 4.85 -27.66 10.36
C ALA A 29 5.03 -26.59 11.45
N VAL A 30 4.68 -26.90 12.69
CA VAL A 30 4.85 -26.00 13.85
C VAL A 30 6.32 -25.69 14.12
N LEU A 31 7.21 -26.68 14.05
CA LEU A 31 8.64 -26.48 14.30
C LEU A 31 9.29 -25.63 13.20
N ARG A 32 8.86 -25.80 11.96
CA ARG A 32 9.31 -24.96 10.84
C ARG A 32 8.92 -23.50 11.06
N LEU A 33 7.66 -23.25 11.41
CA LEU A 33 7.18 -21.90 11.70
C LEU A 33 7.93 -21.27 12.89
N LEU A 34 8.17 -22.04 13.96
CA LEU A 34 8.92 -21.57 15.12
C LEU A 34 10.36 -21.17 14.78
N SER A 35 11.04 -21.91 13.90
CA SER A 35 12.41 -21.56 13.47
C SER A 35 12.49 -20.21 12.76
N VAL A 36 11.51 -19.91 11.90
CA VAL A 36 11.42 -18.62 11.20
C VAL A 36 11.02 -17.52 12.18
N LEU A 37 10.01 -17.75 13.02
CA LEU A 37 9.57 -16.78 14.02
C LEU A 37 10.70 -16.41 15.00
N ALA A 38 11.46 -17.39 15.48
CA ALA A 38 12.61 -17.15 16.35
C ALA A 38 13.70 -16.34 15.63
N GLY A 39 14.05 -16.69 14.38
CA GLY A 39 15.02 -15.94 13.57
C GLY A 39 14.61 -14.48 13.35
N VAL A 40 13.33 -14.25 13.02
CA VAL A 40 12.77 -12.90 12.83
C VAL A 40 12.74 -12.12 14.15
N LEU A 41 12.31 -12.72 15.26
CA LEU A 41 12.29 -12.05 16.56
C LEU A 41 13.69 -11.61 17.01
N LEU A 42 14.68 -12.48 16.86
CA LEU A 42 16.07 -12.17 17.18
C LEU A 42 16.63 -11.07 16.25
N ALA A 43 16.33 -11.13 14.95
CA ALA A 43 16.73 -10.11 14.00
C ALA A 43 16.12 -8.73 14.32
N VAL A 44 14.82 -8.68 14.66
CA VAL A 44 14.14 -7.45 15.09
C VAL A 44 14.75 -6.91 16.39
N GLY A 45 15.02 -7.80 17.35
CA GLY A 45 15.73 -7.45 18.59
C GLY A 45 17.07 -6.77 18.30
N VAL A 46 17.92 -7.38 17.48
CA VAL A 46 19.22 -6.80 17.11
C VAL A 46 19.05 -5.50 16.31
N ALA A 47 18.16 -5.47 15.32
CA ALA A 47 17.93 -4.31 14.46
C ALA A 47 17.45 -3.10 15.25
N SER A 48 16.57 -3.28 16.24
CA SER A 48 16.10 -2.19 17.12
C SER A 48 17.19 -1.57 17.99
N THR A 49 18.31 -2.27 18.22
CA THR A 49 19.48 -1.70 18.92
C THR A 49 20.44 -0.93 18.01
N SER A 50 20.24 -0.97 16.69
CA SER A 50 21.01 -0.16 15.75
C SER A 50 20.49 1.29 15.73
N GLU A 51 21.35 2.24 15.39
CA GLU A 51 20.97 3.64 15.23
C GLU A 51 19.83 3.81 14.21
N SER A 52 19.91 3.11 13.07
CA SER A 52 18.89 3.13 12.03
C SER A 52 17.55 2.54 12.50
N GLY A 53 17.57 1.46 13.29
CA GLY A 53 16.35 0.88 13.86
C GLY A 53 15.66 1.79 14.86
N ARG A 54 16.42 2.49 15.71
CA ARG A 54 15.87 3.50 16.63
C ARG A 54 15.29 4.70 15.89
N GLN A 55 15.97 5.18 14.85
CA GLN A 55 15.47 6.25 13.99
C GLN A 55 14.16 5.87 13.31
N PHE A 56 14.04 4.63 12.80
CA PHE A 56 12.79 4.13 12.21
C PHE A 56 11.64 4.10 13.21
N ILE A 57 11.88 3.62 14.44
CA ILE A 57 10.87 3.58 15.50
C ILE A 57 10.46 5.00 15.90
N ALA A 58 11.43 5.91 16.06
CA ALA A 58 11.17 7.31 16.35
C ALA A 58 10.32 7.96 15.24
N PHE A 59 10.71 7.76 13.98
CA PHE A 59 9.97 8.24 12.81
C PHE A 59 8.53 7.72 12.75
N GLY A 60 8.33 6.43 13.06
CA GLY A 60 6.99 5.84 13.13
C GLY A 60 6.12 6.50 14.21
N ARG A 61 6.70 6.76 15.39
CA ARG A 61 6.00 7.47 16.47
C ARG A 61 5.66 8.91 16.08
N ASP A 62 6.60 9.61 15.43
CA ASP A 62 6.40 10.98 14.97
C ASP A 62 5.35 11.04 13.85
N SER A 63 5.33 10.06 12.95
CA SER A 63 4.31 9.90 11.91
C SER A 63 2.91 9.69 12.49
N ILE A 64 2.78 8.91 13.56
CA ILE A 64 1.50 8.74 14.27
C ILE A 64 1.08 10.04 14.96
N ALA A 65 2.02 10.76 15.56
CA ALA A 65 1.75 12.05 16.19
C ALA A 65 1.26 13.08 15.15
N GLU A 66 1.86 13.10 13.96
CA GLU A 66 1.45 13.97 12.86
C GLU A 66 0.12 13.53 12.24
N ALA A 67 -0.11 12.22 12.08
CA ALA A 67 -1.39 11.69 11.62
C ALA A 67 -2.56 12.06 12.55
N LYS A 68 -2.30 12.25 13.85
CA LYS A 68 -3.29 12.75 14.81
C LYS A 68 -3.58 14.25 14.66
N ARG A 69 -2.68 15.02 14.06
CA ARG A 69 -2.88 16.44 13.75
C ARG A 69 -3.66 16.65 12.45
N VAL A 70 -3.77 15.61 11.62
CA VAL A 70 -4.59 15.65 10.41
C VAL A 70 -6.06 15.77 10.83
N VAL A 71 -6.66 16.90 10.48
CA VAL A 71 -8.09 17.11 10.63
C VAL A 71 -8.79 16.27 9.57
N TRP A 72 -9.39 15.16 10.00
CA TRP A 72 -10.17 14.32 9.12
C TRP A 72 -11.46 15.04 8.74
N PRO A 73 -11.83 15.06 7.44
CA PRO A 73 -13.00 15.77 6.97
C PRO A 73 -14.26 15.21 7.64
N THR A 74 -15.17 16.11 7.98
CA THR A 74 -16.47 15.72 8.52
C THR A 74 -17.29 15.00 7.44
N ARG A 75 -18.27 14.19 7.85
CA ARG A 75 -19.18 13.50 6.89
C ARG A 75 -19.82 14.48 5.90
N LYS A 76 -20.09 15.72 6.33
CA LYS A 76 -20.67 16.77 5.48
C LYS A 76 -19.70 17.24 4.39
N GLU A 77 -18.45 17.51 4.74
CA GLU A 77 -17.41 17.93 3.79
C GLU A 77 -17.08 16.83 2.77
N THR A 78 -17.02 15.58 3.23
CA THR A 78 -16.81 14.42 2.36
C THR A 78 -17.95 14.25 1.37
N LEU A 79 -19.20 14.36 1.82
CA LEU A 79 -20.38 14.27 0.94
C LEU A 79 -20.46 15.45 -0.03
N GLN A 80 -20.12 16.67 0.41
CA GLN A 80 -20.08 17.84 -0.44
C GLN A 80 -19.05 17.68 -1.56
N THR A 81 -17.82 17.30 -1.21
CA THR A 81 -16.74 17.10 -2.19
C THR A 81 -17.08 15.97 -3.16
N THR A 82 -17.60 14.85 -2.66
CA THR A 82 -18.05 13.73 -3.50
C THR A 82 -19.21 14.14 -4.42
N GLY A 83 -20.17 14.92 -3.91
CA GLY A 83 -21.30 15.43 -4.68
C GLY A 83 -20.86 16.35 -5.83
N VAL A 84 -19.86 17.21 -5.59
CA VAL A 84 -19.27 18.06 -6.64
C VAL A 84 -18.63 17.20 -7.73
N VAL A 85 -17.88 16.16 -7.36
CA VAL A 85 -17.25 15.25 -8.33
C VAL A 85 -18.30 14.48 -9.13
N ILE A 86 -19.37 13.98 -8.49
CA ILE A 86 -20.48 13.30 -9.17
C ILE A 86 -21.18 14.24 -10.15
N LEU A 87 -21.47 15.47 -9.74
CA LEU A 87 -22.10 16.47 -10.60
C LEU A 87 -21.24 16.76 -11.84
N PHE A 88 -19.93 16.94 -11.64
CA PHE A 88 -18.99 17.13 -12.73
C PHE A 88 -18.96 15.92 -13.67
N ALA A 89 -18.90 14.70 -13.13
CA ALA A 89 -18.90 13.47 -13.93
C ALA A 89 -20.18 13.31 -14.75
N ILE A 90 -21.36 13.57 -14.17
CA ILE A 90 -22.66 13.54 -14.88
C ILE A 90 -22.67 14.58 -16.00
N THR A 91 -22.16 15.78 -15.73
CA THR A 91 -22.10 16.86 -16.73
C THR A 91 -21.24 16.45 -17.92
N MET A 92 -20.06 15.87 -17.68
CA MET A 92 -19.18 15.36 -18.73
C MET A 92 -19.79 14.18 -19.48
N ALA A 93 -20.45 13.26 -18.78
CA ALA A 93 -21.13 12.13 -19.41
C ALA A 93 -22.25 12.59 -20.34
N LEU A 94 -23.06 13.56 -19.93
CA LEU A 94 -24.12 14.14 -20.77
C LEU A 94 -23.55 14.89 -21.97
N PHE A 95 -22.47 15.65 -21.78
CA PHE A 95 -21.80 16.36 -22.86
C PHE A 95 -21.25 15.39 -23.91
N LEU A 96 -20.51 14.37 -23.49
CA LEU A 96 -19.97 13.35 -24.39
C LEU A 96 -21.10 12.58 -25.11
N TRP A 97 -22.14 12.18 -24.39
CA TRP A 97 -23.30 11.51 -24.99
C TRP A 97 -23.97 12.35 -26.08
N LEU A 98 -24.11 13.67 -25.85
CA LEU A 98 -24.66 14.59 -26.84
C LEU A 98 -23.76 14.69 -28.08
N VAL A 99 -22.45 14.81 -27.87
CA VAL A 99 -21.47 14.86 -28.97
C VAL A 99 -21.52 13.57 -29.77
N ASP A 100 -21.46 12.41 -29.12
CA ASP A 100 -21.49 11.09 -29.77
C ASP A 100 -22.79 10.89 -30.55
N ALA A 101 -23.94 11.26 -29.99
CA ALA A 101 -25.23 11.19 -30.68
C ALA A 101 -25.29 12.12 -31.89
N SER A 102 -24.74 13.34 -31.77
CA SER A 102 -24.69 14.30 -32.87
C SER A 102 -23.80 13.81 -34.01
N LEU A 103 -22.62 13.27 -33.70
CA LEU A 103 -21.69 12.71 -34.67
C LEU A 103 -22.29 11.47 -35.34
N MET A 104 -22.89 10.56 -34.58
CA MET A 104 -23.57 9.38 -35.11
C MET A 104 -24.66 9.77 -36.12
N THR A 105 -25.47 10.78 -35.78
CA THR A 105 -26.55 11.25 -36.66
C THR A 105 -25.99 11.90 -37.93
N MET A 106 -24.95 12.73 -37.83
CA MET A 106 -24.31 13.34 -38.99
C MET A 106 -23.69 12.31 -39.92
N VAL A 107 -22.94 11.34 -39.36
CA VAL A 107 -22.29 10.27 -40.13
C VAL A 107 -23.32 9.38 -40.82
N ASN A 108 -24.41 8.99 -40.14
CA ASN A 108 -25.47 8.17 -40.76
C ASN A 108 -26.13 8.89 -41.93
N LYS A 109 -26.43 10.20 -41.79
CA LYS A 109 -26.95 11.02 -42.90
C LYS A 109 -25.98 11.12 -44.07
N LEU A 110 -24.68 11.24 -43.79
CA LEU A 110 -23.65 11.42 -44.82
C LEU A 110 -23.33 10.11 -45.57
N MET A 111 -23.37 8.98 -44.87
CA MET A 111 -23.20 7.64 -45.49
C MET A 111 -24.45 7.16 -46.23
N GLY A 112 -25.53 7.94 -46.28
CA GLY A 112 -26.77 7.54 -46.95
C GLY A 112 -27.46 6.33 -46.31
N ARG A 113 -27.02 5.92 -45.11
CA ARG A 113 -27.77 5.01 -44.23
C ARG A 113 -28.88 5.82 -43.54
N ALA A 114 -29.75 6.41 -44.36
CA ALA A 114 -31.11 6.64 -43.92
C ALA A 114 -31.78 5.26 -43.95
N GLU A 115 -32.43 4.88 -42.87
CA GLU A 115 -33.57 3.96 -43.05
C GLU A 115 -34.57 4.58 -44.02
#